data_AF-A0A2W4T6A3-F1
#
_entry.id   AF-A0A2W4T6A3-F1
#
_cell.length_a   1.000
_cell.length_b   1.000
_cell.length_c   1.000
_cell.angle_alpha   90.00
_cell.angle_beta   90.00
_cell.angle_gamma   90.00
#
_symmetry.space_group_name_H-M   'P 1'
#
loop_
_entity.id
_entity.type
_entity.pdbx_description
1 polymer ?
#
loop_
_entity_poly.entity_id
_entity_poly.type
_entity_poly.pdbx_seq_one_letter_code
_entity_poly.pdbx_strand_id
1 'polypeptide(L)'
;MNALAHSEDLVLFGTSILPVTNNRLQFAVASRHTDNSEAENLLWEARAEDPTCLPVYFALYKFYANSNKLDRAERAARLALAESARQAGVHSNWEKLSQESQSGKLYASDAGLFYLFSLKALGFIKLRRQHWDEAGKVL
;
A
#
# COMPACT_ATOMS: atom_id res chain seq x y z
N MET A 1 -21.26 -32.02 9.76
CA MET A 1 -20.21 -32.34 8.77
C MET A 1 -19.03 -31.42 9.05
N ASN A 2 -17.93 -32.01 9.51
CA ASN A 2 -16.70 -31.30 9.88
C ASN A 2 -15.85 -31.09 8.62
N ALA A 3 -15.37 -29.87 8.41
CA ALA A 3 -14.08 -29.62 7.78
C ALA A 3 -13.60 -28.23 8.20
N LEU A 4 -12.78 -28.20 9.24
CA LEU A 4 -11.92 -27.07 9.59
C LEU A 4 -10.97 -26.81 8.40
N ALA A 5 -11.34 -25.92 7.49
CA ALA A 5 -10.38 -25.34 6.57
C ALA A 5 -9.71 -24.15 7.28
N HIS A 6 -8.74 -24.45 8.14
CA HIS A 6 -7.68 -23.47 8.40
C HIS A 6 -6.86 -23.36 7.12
N SER A 7 -7.33 -22.53 6.18
CA SER A 7 -6.45 -22.04 5.13
C SER A 7 -5.42 -21.16 5.82
N GLU A 8 -4.17 -21.59 5.84
CA GLU A 8 -3.08 -20.68 6.19
C GLU A 8 -3.14 -19.49 5.23
N ASP A 9 -2.93 -18.29 5.76
CA ASP A 9 -2.83 -17.08 4.95
C ASP A 9 -1.66 -17.24 3.95
N LEU A 10 -1.92 -16.98 2.67
CA LEU A 10 -0.88 -17.03 1.64
C LEU A 10 0.22 -16.01 1.90
N VAL A 11 -0.16 -14.88 2.51
CA VAL A 11 0.73 -13.76 2.86
C VAL A 11 0.24 -13.13 4.17
N LEU A 12 1.17 -12.81 5.07
CA LEU A 12 0.88 -12.00 6.25
C LEU A 12 0.86 -10.50 5.90
N PHE A 13 -0.32 -9.88 5.92
CA PHE A 13 -0.47 -8.43 5.66
C PHE A 13 -0.25 -7.55 6.89
N GLY A 14 -0.39 -8.11 8.08
CA GLY A 14 -0.23 -7.43 9.36
C GLY A 14 -1.06 -8.11 10.44
N THR A 15 -0.79 -7.79 11.72
CA THR A 15 -1.49 -8.38 12.87
C THR A 15 -2.76 -7.62 13.26
N SER A 16 -2.93 -6.38 12.77
CA SER A 16 -4.02 -5.47 13.12
C SER A 16 -4.93 -5.18 11.92
N ILE A 17 -5.33 -6.24 11.20
CA ILE A 17 -6.25 -6.17 10.06
C ILE A 17 -7.58 -6.81 10.41
N LEU A 18 -8.69 -6.20 9.98
CA LEU A 18 -10.01 -6.81 10.16
C LEU A 18 -10.09 -8.14 9.38
N PRO A 19 -10.67 -9.21 9.94
CA PRO A 19 -10.74 -10.51 9.27
C PRO A 19 -11.38 -10.45 7.89
N VAL A 20 -12.42 -9.63 7.70
CA VAL A 20 -13.08 -9.45 6.40
C VAL A 20 -12.14 -8.83 5.37
N THR A 21 -11.38 -7.81 5.75
CA THR A 21 -10.37 -7.17 4.89
C THR A 21 -9.24 -8.15 4.57
N ASN A 22 -8.74 -8.89 5.56
CA ASN A 22 -7.70 -9.90 5.35
C ASN A 22 -8.16 -10.97 4.36
N ASN A 23 -9.34 -11.56 4.57
CA ASN A 23 -9.89 -12.58 3.68
C ASN A 23 -9.98 -12.06 2.23
N ARG A 24 -10.44 -10.82 2.03
CA ARG A 24 -10.50 -10.22 0.69
C ARG A 24 -9.13 -10.04 0.07
N LEU A 25 -8.13 -9.61 0.85
CA LEU A 25 -6.74 -9.54 0.38
C LEU A 25 -6.16 -10.93 0.06
N GLN A 26 -6.46 -11.96 0.83
CA GLN A 26 -6.05 -13.34 0.53
C GLN A 26 -6.66 -13.82 -0.79
N PHE A 27 -7.95 -13.55 -1.03
CA PHE A 27 -8.60 -13.86 -2.30
C PHE A 27 -7.96 -13.11 -3.47
N ALA A 28 -7.66 -11.82 -3.30
CA ALA A 28 -6.96 -11.05 -4.33
C ALA A 28 -5.57 -11.63 -4.66
N VAL A 29 -4.83 -12.10 -3.66
CA VAL A 29 -3.53 -12.78 -3.86
C VAL A 29 -3.71 -14.08 -4.63
N ALA A 30 -4.69 -14.90 -4.26
CA ALA A 30 -4.98 -16.17 -4.92
C ALA A 30 -5.38 -15.99 -6.39
N SER A 31 -6.23 -15.00 -6.69
CA SER A 31 -6.73 -14.73 -8.04
C SER A 31 -5.69 -14.11 -8.97
N ARG A 32 -4.60 -13.54 -8.43
CA ARG A 32 -3.64 -12.73 -9.21
C ARG A 32 -3.05 -13.44 -10.44
N HIS A 33 -2.86 -14.75 -10.37
CA HIS A 33 -2.25 -15.54 -11.45
C HIS A 33 -3.26 -16.10 -12.45
N THR A 34 -4.53 -16.18 -12.09
CA THR A 34 -5.60 -16.78 -12.90
C THR A 34 -6.50 -15.72 -13.52
N ASP A 35 -6.85 -14.68 -12.76
CA ASP A 35 -7.66 -13.55 -13.19
C ASP A 35 -7.15 -12.23 -12.58
N ASN A 36 -6.41 -11.47 -13.40
CA ASN A 36 -5.86 -10.19 -12.98
C ASN A 36 -6.96 -9.13 -12.73
N SER A 37 -8.08 -9.20 -13.45
CA SER A 37 -9.16 -8.22 -13.30
C SER A 37 -9.91 -8.45 -12.00
N GLU A 38 -10.17 -9.71 -11.66
CA GLU A 38 -10.79 -10.07 -10.39
C GLU A 38 -9.91 -9.69 -9.20
N ALA A 39 -8.60 -9.98 -9.28
CA ALA A 39 -7.65 -9.54 -8.27
C ALA A 39 -7.64 -8.01 -8.09
N GLU A 40 -7.72 -7.25 -9.19
CA GLU A 40 -7.81 -5.78 -9.14
C GLU A 40 -9.11 -5.32 -8.46
N ASN A 41 -10.26 -5.92 -8.81
CA ASN A 41 -11.56 -5.59 -8.21
C ASN A 41 -11.58 -5.84 -6.70
N LEU A 42 -11.13 -7.02 -6.27
CA LEU A 42 -11.08 -7.39 -4.84
C LEU A 42 -10.24 -6.41 -4.01
N LEU A 43 -9.13 -5.91 -4.57
CA LEU A 43 -8.30 -4.91 -3.89
C LEU A 43 -9.01 -3.55 -3.75
N TRP A 44 -9.75 -3.11 -4.78
CA TRP A 44 -10.51 -1.86 -4.71
C TRP A 44 -11.73 -1.98 -3.79
N GLU A 45 -12.41 -3.11 -3.78
CA GLU A 45 -13.48 -3.41 -2.83
C GLU A 45 -12.96 -3.41 -1.38
N ALA A 46 -11.82 -4.06 -1.13
CA ALA A 46 -11.19 -4.05 0.21
C ALA A 46 -10.91 -2.60 0.67
N ARG A 47 -10.48 -1.74 -0.25
CA ARG A 47 -10.23 -0.33 0.05
C ARG A 47 -11.52 0.46 0.29
N ALA A 48 -12.59 0.14 -0.44
CA ALA A 48 -13.87 0.81 -0.27
C ALA A 48 -14.52 0.45 1.07
N GLU A 49 -14.38 -0.81 1.50
CA GLU A 49 -14.91 -1.33 2.76
C GLU A 49 -14.07 -0.87 3.97
N ASP A 50 -12.75 -0.86 3.85
CA ASP A 50 -11.84 -0.43 4.90
C ASP A 50 -10.80 0.57 4.36
N PRO A 51 -11.20 1.83 4.15
CA PRO A 51 -10.33 2.87 3.58
C PRO A 51 -9.17 3.24 4.50
N THR A 52 -9.18 2.83 5.76
CA THR A 52 -8.13 3.09 6.75
C THR A 52 -7.08 1.98 6.81
N CYS A 53 -7.32 0.83 6.18
CA CYS A 53 -6.38 -0.29 6.21
C CYS A 53 -5.18 -0.04 5.29
N LEU A 54 -4.06 0.40 5.86
CA LEU A 54 -2.81 0.64 5.13
C LEU A 54 -2.33 -0.58 4.30
N PRO A 55 -2.41 -1.84 4.79
CA PRO A 55 -2.08 -3.01 3.98
C PRO A 55 -2.81 -3.14 2.64
N VAL A 56 -4.04 -2.61 2.52
CA VAL A 56 -4.77 -2.61 1.24
C VAL A 56 -4.07 -1.74 0.19
N TYR A 57 -3.58 -0.56 0.59
CA TYR A 57 -2.81 0.32 -0.29
C TYR A 57 -1.49 -0.31 -0.71
N PHE A 58 -0.83 -1.03 0.21
CA PHE A 58 0.37 -1.80 -0.07
C PHE A 58 0.13 -2.88 -1.13
N ALA A 59 -0.95 -3.64 -0.98
CA ALA A 59 -1.35 -4.66 -1.94
C ALA A 59 -1.63 -4.05 -3.32
N LEU A 60 -2.37 -2.93 -3.39
CA LEU A 60 -2.68 -2.21 -4.63
C LEU A 60 -1.44 -1.77 -5.40
N TYR A 61 -0.50 -1.04 -4.78
CA TYR A 61 0.66 -0.58 -5.53
C TYR A 61 1.60 -1.73 -5.92
N LYS A 62 1.73 -2.78 -5.09
CA LYS A 62 2.53 -3.96 -5.44
C LYS A 62 1.91 -4.74 -6.58
N PHE A 63 0.58 -4.88 -6.58
CA PHE A 63 -0.15 -5.51 -7.67
C PHE A 63 0.17 -4.81 -9.00
N TYR A 64 0.00 -3.49 -9.07
CA TYR A 64 0.28 -2.73 -10.28
C TYR A 64 1.76 -2.70 -10.66
N ALA A 65 2.66 -2.53 -9.69
CA ALA A 65 4.09 -2.51 -9.94
C ALA A 65 4.58 -3.87 -10.50
N ASN A 66 4.07 -4.98 -9.98
CA ASN A 66 4.45 -6.31 -10.46
C ASN A 66 3.86 -6.61 -11.84
N SER A 67 2.70 -6.05 -12.19
CA SER A 67 2.10 -6.14 -13.53
C SER A 67 2.61 -5.08 -14.52
N ASN A 68 3.69 -4.36 -14.17
CA ASN A 68 4.26 -3.27 -14.95
C ASN A 68 3.29 -2.13 -15.34
N LYS A 69 2.15 -2.02 -14.64
CA LYS A 69 1.15 -0.93 -14.79
C LYS A 69 1.61 0.29 -13.97
N LEU A 70 2.78 0.86 -14.30
CA LEU A 70 3.49 1.81 -13.45
C LEU A 70 2.73 3.10 -13.13
N ASP A 71 1.93 3.63 -14.06
CA ASP A 71 1.09 4.80 -13.81
C ASP A 71 0.04 4.53 -12.72
N ARG A 72 -0.55 3.33 -12.71
CA ARG A 72 -1.50 2.90 -11.67
C ARG A 72 -0.78 2.64 -10.36
N ALA A 73 0.42 2.06 -10.40
CA ALA A 73 1.25 1.84 -9.22
C ALA A 73 1.59 3.17 -8.52
N GLU A 74 1.96 4.20 -9.28
CA GLU A 74 2.24 5.52 -8.73
C GLU A 74 0.99 6.13 -8.08
N ARG A 75 -0.18 6.06 -8.74
CA ARG A 75 -1.43 6.56 -8.14
C ARG A 75 -1.74 5.84 -6.83
N ALA A 76 -1.60 4.51 -6.78
CA ALA A 76 -1.81 3.73 -5.57
C ALA A 76 -0.80 4.10 -4.46
N ALA A 77 0.48 4.29 -4.79
CA ALA A 77 1.49 4.73 -3.83
C ALA A 77 1.20 6.14 -3.27
N ARG A 78 0.69 7.06 -4.10
CA ARG A 78 0.25 8.40 -3.64
C ARG A 78 -0.96 8.33 -2.71
N LEU A 79 -1.90 7.43 -2.97
CA LEU A 79 -3.01 7.17 -2.05
C LEU A 79 -2.51 6.61 -0.72
N ALA A 80 -1.53 5.69 -0.76
CA ALA A 80 -0.87 5.13 0.42
C ALA A 80 -0.20 6.21 1.27
N LEU A 81 0.52 7.14 0.63
CA LEU A 81 1.15 8.29 1.28
C LEU A 81 0.13 9.23 1.92
N ALA A 82 -0.97 9.54 1.22
CA ALA A 82 -2.00 10.43 1.74
C ALA A 82 -2.65 9.85 3.01
N GLU A 83 -3.01 8.56 2.99
CA GLU A 83 -3.70 7.94 4.12
C GLU A 83 -2.76 7.70 5.31
N SER A 84 -1.54 7.24 5.06
CA SER A 84 -0.56 7.07 6.14
C SER A 84 -0.12 8.39 6.78
N ALA A 85 0.01 9.46 5.99
CA ALA A 85 0.28 10.80 6.53
C ALA A 85 -0.87 11.29 7.43
N ARG A 86 -2.12 11.07 7.00
CA ARG A 86 -3.32 11.42 7.76
C ARG A 86 -3.34 10.68 9.11
N GLN A 87 -3.03 9.38 9.12
CA GLN A 87 -2.99 8.57 10.33
C GLN A 87 -1.80 8.93 11.25
N ALA A 88 -0.65 9.27 10.68
CA ALA A 88 0.54 9.67 11.43
C ALA A 88 0.51 11.13 11.91
N GLY A 89 -0.48 11.93 11.49
CA GLY A 89 -0.58 13.35 11.84
C GLY A 89 0.56 14.20 11.29
N VAL A 90 0.99 13.90 10.05
CA VAL A 90 2.06 14.60 9.33
C VAL A 90 1.57 15.11 7.98
N HIS A 91 2.34 16.00 7.36
CA HIS A 91 2.02 16.50 6.02
C HIS A 91 2.18 15.41 4.94
N SER A 92 1.21 15.27 4.03
CA SER A 92 1.23 14.22 2.99
C SER A 92 2.28 14.46 1.90
N ASN A 93 2.55 15.72 1.56
CA ASN A 93 3.70 16.11 0.74
C ASN A 93 5.00 16.05 1.58
N TRP A 94 5.89 15.12 1.23
CA TRP A 94 7.17 14.92 1.91
C TRP A 94 8.11 16.12 1.77
N GLU A 95 8.00 16.90 0.70
CA GLU A 95 8.82 18.11 0.50
C GLU A 95 8.53 19.19 1.57
N LYS A 96 7.30 19.22 2.08
CA LYS A 96 6.91 20.13 3.17
C LYS A 96 7.22 19.54 4.55
N LEU A 97 7.16 18.22 4.67
CA LEU A 97 7.42 17.51 5.93
C LEU A 97 8.85 17.76 6.46
N SER A 98 9.84 17.82 5.56
CA SER A 98 11.23 18.15 5.92
C SER A 98 11.39 19.60 6.40
N GLN A 99 10.61 20.53 5.86
CA GLN A 99 10.62 21.95 6.24
C GLN A 99 9.95 22.19 7.59
N GLU A 100 8.92 21.40 7.93
CA GLU A 100 8.13 21.56 9.16
C GLU A 100 8.73 20.85 10.40
N SER A 101 9.95 20.28 10.29
CA SER A 101 10.58 19.49 11.38
C SER A 101 9.72 18.34 11.92
N GLN A 102 8.77 17.82 11.12
CA GLN A 102 7.86 16.75 11.53
C GLN A 102 8.44 15.34 11.31
N SER A 103 9.64 15.22 10.74
CA SER A 103 10.30 13.95 10.42
C SER A 103 10.42 13.00 11.62
N GLY A 104 10.59 13.53 12.84
CA GLY A 104 10.62 12.71 14.06
C GLY A 104 9.32 11.96 14.34
N LYS A 105 8.16 12.51 13.92
CA LYS A 105 6.84 11.87 14.09
C LYS A 105 6.66 10.62 13.24
N LEU A 106 7.40 10.50 12.12
CA LEU A 106 7.31 9.33 11.24
C LEU A 106 7.77 8.04 11.93
N TYR A 107 8.64 8.14 12.94
CA TYR A 107 9.13 6.98 13.69
C TYR A 107 8.29 6.66 14.93
N ALA A 108 7.28 7.49 15.23
CA ALA A 108 6.48 7.36 16.45
C ALA A 108 5.24 6.47 16.27
N SER A 109 4.96 5.96 15.06
CA SER A 109 3.79 5.13 14.77
C SER A 109 4.00 4.20 13.57
N ASP A 110 3.25 3.10 13.53
CA ASP A 110 3.23 2.18 12.38
C ASP A 110 2.79 2.88 11.10
N ALA A 111 1.86 3.83 11.19
CA ALA A 111 1.43 4.65 10.06
C ALA A 111 2.59 5.52 9.52
N GLY A 112 3.40 6.09 10.40
CA GLY A 112 4.59 6.87 10.00
C GLY A 112 5.65 6.00 9.34
N LEU A 113 5.89 4.78 9.86
CA LEU A 113 6.79 3.82 9.21
C LEU A 113 6.25 3.39 7.84
N PHE A 114 4.94 3.16 7.74
CA PHE A 114 4.28 2.84 6.47
C PHE A 114 4.39 3.99 5.46
N TYR A 115 4.34 5.25 5.90
CA TYR A 115 4.57 6.42 5.06
C TYR A 115 5.98 6.37 4.45
N LEU A 116 7.02 6.10 5.26
CA LEU A 116 8.39 5.94 4.78
C LEU A 116 8.54 4.78 3.78
N PHE A 117 7.89 3.63 4.05
CA PHE A 117 7.86 2.52 3.09
C PHE A 117 7.17 2.90 1.77
N SER A 118 6.11 3.69 1.83
CA SER A 118 5.38 4.16 0.66
C SER A 118 6.19 5.18 -0.15
N LEU A 119 6.99 6.04 0.51
CA LEU A 119 7.93 6.94 -0.17
C LEU A 119 8.98 6.14 -0.92
N LYS A 120 9.59 5.14 -0.26
CA LYS A 120 10.53 4.23 -0.91
C LYS A 120 9.90 3.59 -2.14
N ALA A 121 8.70 3.03 -2.03
CA ALA A 121 7.98 2.43 -3.15
C ALA A 121 7.75 3.43 -4.30
N LEU A 122 7.32 4.66 -4.00
CA LEU A 122 7.13 5.72 -4.98
C LEU A 122 8.44 6.05 -5.72
N GLY A 123 9.55 6.19 -5.00
CA GLY A 123 10.87 6.40 -5.58
C GLY A 123 11.26 5.30 -6.58
N PHE A 124 11.12 4.03 -6.19
CA PHE A 124 11.37 2.89 -7.08
C PHE A 124 10.43 2.85 -8.30
N ILE A 125 9.15 3.20 -8.13
CA ILE A 125 8.21 3.30 -9.24
C ILE A 125 8.66 4.40 -10.22
N LYS A 126 9.08 5.56 -9.72
CA LYS A 126 9.62 6.66 -10.55
C LYS A 126 10.88 6.26 -11.31
N LEU A 127 11.80 5.54 -10.67
CA LEU A 127 12.98 4.98 -11.35
C LEU A 127 12.57 4.04 -12.49
N ARG A 128 11.62 3.13 -12.24
CA ARG A 128 11.12 2.22 -13.28
C ARG A 128 10.39 2.92 -14.43
N ARG A 129 9.82 4.11 -14.17
CA ARG A 129 9.24 4.99 -15.20
C ARG A 129 10.29 5.84 -15.92
N GLN A 130 11.56 5.75 -15.55
CA GLN A 130 12.65 6.61 -16.05
C GLN A 130 12.51 8.09 -15.68
N HIS A 131 11.77 8.39 -14.60
CA HIS A 131 11.62 9.74 -14.07
C HIS A 131 12.70 10.00 -12.99
N TRP A 132 13.96 10.01 -13.39
CA TRP A 132 15.11 10.03 -12.48
C TRP A 132 15.15 11.25 -11.56
N ASP A 133 14.87 12.44 -12.10
CA ASP A 133 14.86 13.68 -11.33
C ASP A 133 13.76 13.68 -10.26
N GLU A 134 12.59 13.11 -10.58
CA GLU A 134 11.50 12.97 -9.61
C GLU A 134 11.81 11.90 -8.57
N ALA A 135 12.49 10.80 -8.96
CA ALA A 135 12.90 9.77 -8.02
C ALA A 135 13.90 10.30 -6.99
N GLY A 136 14.86 11.13 -7.43
CA GLY A 136 15.86 11.76 -6.54
C GLY A 136 15.27 12.76 -5.53
N LYS A 137 14.03 13.21 -5.73
CA LYS A 137 13.31 14.07 -4.75
C LYS A 137 12.59 13.27 -3.66
N VAL A 138 12.41 11.96 -3.86
CA VAL A 138 11.63 11.08 -2.98
C VAL A 138 12.55 10.17 -2.14
N LEU A 139 13.69 9.76 -2.70
CA LEU A 139 14.72 8.91 -2.08
C LEU A 139 15.73 9.72 -1.29
#